data_AF-A0A3B0S2G1-F1
#
_entry.id   AF-A0A3B0S2G1-F1
#
_cell.length_a   1.000
_cell.length_b   1.000
_cell.length_c   1.000
_cell.angle_alpha   90.00
_cell.angle_beta   90.00
_cell.angle_gamma   90.00
#
_symmetry.space_group_name_H-M   'P 1'
#
loop_
_entity.id
_entity.type
_entity.pdbx_description
1 polymer ?
#
loop_
_entity_poly.entity_id
_entity_poly.type
_entity_poly.pdbx_seq_one_letter_code
_entity_poly.pdbx_strand_id
1 'polypeptide(L)' 'MLQEGSVNSTAENIKLEESWKTLLKPEFARDYMQNLRAFLRAELAAGKNIFPKGAEYFAAFDHTPVD' A
#
# COMPACT_ATOMS: atom_id res chain seq x y z
N MET A 1 -15.70 12.01 26.89
CA MET A 1 -15.26 10.66 26.46
C MET A 1 -15.43 10.62 24.96
N LEU A 2 -14.42 11.08 24.21
CA LEU A 2 -14.41 10.97 22.75
C LEU A 2 -13.71 9.67 22.43
N GLN A 3 -14.44 8.77 21.78
CA GLN A 3 -13.99 7.43 21.43
C GLN A 3 -12.95 7.58 20.31
N GLU A 4 -11.69 7.24 20.61
CA GLU A 4 -10.61 7.26 19.63
C GLU A 4 -10.92 6.20 18.57
N GLY A 5 -11.35 6.66 17.40
CA GLY A 5 -11.47 5.83 16.22
C GLY A 5 -10.08 5.30 15.89
N SER A 6 -9.91 3.98 16.03
CA SER A 6 -8.70 3.27 15.61
C SER A 6 -8.39 3.60 14.15
N VAL A 7 -7.45 4.52 13.94
CA VAL A 7 -6.85 4.80 12.64
C VAL A 7 -5.92 3.63 12.37
N ASN A 8 -6.49 2.51 11.91
CA ASN A 8 -5.70 1.32 11.61
C ASN A 8 -4.79 1.65 10.42
N SER A 9 -3.51 1.84 10.70
CA SER A 9 -2.47 2.27 9.77
C SER A 9 -2.42 1.36 8.56
N THR A 10 -2.80 1.88 7.40
CA THR A 10 -2.93 1.10 6.15
C THR A 10 -1.63 0.47 5.68
N ALA A 11 -0.49 0.98 6.16
CA ALA A 11 0.84 0.41 5.91
C ALA A 11 1.03 -0.98 6.54
N GLU A 12 0.34 -1.30 7.64
CA GLU A 12 0.55 -2.58 8.33
C GLU A 12 -0.05 -3.77 7.58
N ASN A 13 -1.15 -3.55 6.85
CA ASN A 13 -1.83 -4.56 6.06
C ASN A 13 -1.27 -4.75 4.62
N ILE A 14 -0.20 -4.04 4.25
CA ILE A 14 0.43 -4.24 2.94
C ILE A 14 1.17 -5.59 2.96
N LYS A 15 0.81 -6.46 2.01
CA LYS A 15 1.54 -7.69 1.72
C LYS A 15 2.74 -7.33 0.86
N LEU A 16 3.92 -7.54 1.45
CA LEU A 16 5.23 -7.22 0.90
C LEU A 16 6.25 -8.08 1.67
N GLU A 17 7.31 -8.49 0.99
CA GLU A 17 8.50 -9.09 1.60
C GLU A 17 9.04 -8.25 2.79
N GLU A 18 9.55 -8.90 3.82
CA GLU A 18 9.81 -8.30 5.13
C GLU A 18 10.95 -7.26 5.12
N SER A 19 12.04 -7.54 4.41
CA SER A 19 13.18 -6.62 4.29
C SER A 19 12.75 -5.32 3.60
N TRP A 20 12.00 -5.43 2.50
CA TRP A 20 11.43 -4.27 1.81
C TRP A 20 10.36 -3.56 2.62
N LYS A 21 9.51 -4.29 3.35
CA LYS A 21 8.47 -3.70 4.18
C LYS A 21 9.05 -2.82 5.27
N THR A 22 10.16 -3.25 5.87
CA THR A 22 10.87 -2.45 6.87
C THR A 22 11.38 -1.14 6.29
N LEU A 23 12.02 -1.19 5.11
CA LEU A 23 12.58 -0.01 4.46
C LEU A 23 11.51 0.95 3.91
N LEU A 24 10.42 0.42 3.35
CA LEU A 24 9.39 1.21 2.68
C LEU A 24 8.24 1.64 3.61
N LYS A 25 8.18 1.14 4.84
CA LYS A 25 7.19 1.57 5.85
C LYS A 25 7.01 3.09 5.95
N PRO A 26 8.08 3.91 6.06
CA PRO A 26 7.93 5.37 6.10
C PRO A 26 7.40 5.96 4.79
N GLU A 27 7.73 5.39 3.62
CA GLU A 27 7.21 5.87 2.34
C GLU A 27 5.69 5.73 2.25
N PHE A 28 5.11 4.64 2.77
CA PHE A 28 3.66 4.45 2.80
C PHE A 28 2.92 5.49 3.67
N ALA A 29 3.61 6.13 4.61
CA ALA A 29 3.04 7.19 5.43
C ALA A 29 3.09 8.57 4.75
N ARG A 30 3.84 8.73 3.63
CA ARG A 30 3.98 10.01 2.95
C ARG A 30 2.74 10.37 2.13
N ASP A 31 2.45 11.66 2.03
CA ASP A 31 1.28 12.20 1.35
C ASP A 31 1.15 11.70 -0.09
N TYR A 32 2.25 11.59 -0.82
CA TYR A 32 2.21 11.13 -2.21
C TYR A 32 1.71 9.68 -2.34
N MET A 33 2.07 8.79 -1.40
CA MET A 33 1.59 7.40 -1.40
C MET A 33 0.11 7.32 -1.00
N GLN A 34 -0.32 8.15 -0.07
CA GLN A 34 -1.73 8.27 0.30
C GLN A 34 -2.57 8.77 -0.88
N ASN A 35 -2.07 9.78 -1.60
CA ASN A 35 -2.69 10.31 -2.80
C ASN A 35 -2.73 9.28 -3.95
N LEU A 36 -1.63 8.55 -4.17
CA LEU A 36 -1.57 7.47 -5.17
C LEU A 36 -2.61 6.39 -4.88
N ARG A 37 -2.74 5.97 -3.62
CA ARG A 37 -3.74 5.00 -3.20
C ARG A 37 -5.16 5.52 -3.44
N ALA A 38 -5.43 6.77 -3.10
CA ALA A 38 -6.74 7.39 -3.34
C ALA A 38 -7.07 7.44 -4.83
N PHE A 39 -6.09 7.81 -5.66
CA PHE A 39 -6.20 7.83 -7.11
C PHE A 39 -6.54 6.45 -7.68
N LEU A 40 -5.77 5.41 -7.35
CA LEU A 40 -6.01 4.05 -7.85
C LEU A 40 -7.40 3.52 -7.45
N ARG A 41 -7.87 3.85 -6.24
CA ARG A 41 -9.23 3.48 -5.80
C ARG A 41 -10.32 4.20 -6.59
N ALA A 42 -10.13 5.48 -6.91
CA ALA A 42 -11.05 6.24 -7.75
C ALA A 42 -11.11 5.68 -9.18
N GLU A 43 -9.95 5.32 -9.74
CA GLU A 43 -9.84 4.74 -11.08
C GLU A 43 -10.52 3.37 -11.17
N LEU A 44 -10.35 2.52 -10.14
CA LEU A 44 -11.07 1.26 -10.01
C LEU A 44 -12.59 1.48 -9.93
N ALA A 45 -13.03 2.45 -9.13
CA ALA A 45 -14.45 2.80 -8.99
C ALA A 45 -15.04 3.37 -10.29
N ALA A 46 -14.23 4.03 -11.12
CA ALA A 46 -14.59 4.50 -12.45
C ALA A 46 -14.67 3.37 -13.50
N GLY A 47 -14.43 2.12 -13.10
CA GLY A 47 -14.54 0.95 -13.98
C GLY A 47 -13.32 0.73 -14.88
N LYS A 48 -12.16 1.34 -14.56
CA LYS A 48 -10.94 1.08 -15.32
C LYS A 48 -10.36 -0.29 -14.95
N ASN A 49 -9.90 -1.01 -15.97
CA ASN A 49 -9.12 -2.22 -15.77
C ASN A 49 -7.67 -1.86 -15.43
N ILE A 50 -7.29 -2.08 -14.17
CA ILE A 50 -5.93 -1.85 -13.68
C ILE A 50 -5.20 -3.18 -13.58
N PHE A 51 -3.98 -3.23 -14.12
CA PHE A 51 -3.11 -4.40 -14.09
C PHE A 51 -1.77 -4.08 -13.40
N PRO A 52 -1.13 -5.05 -12.74
CA PRO A 52 -1.63 -6.40 -12.44
C PRO A 52 -2.74 -6.38 -11.36
N LYS A 53 -3.18 -7.51 -10.82
CA LYS A 53 -4.16 -7.46 -9.72
C LYS A 53 -3.53 -6.79 -8.50
N GLY A 54 -4.34 -6.16 -7.64
CA GLY A 54 -3.81 -5.42 -6.48
C GLY A 54 -2.93 -6.23 -5.54
N ALA A 55 -3.17 -7.55 -5.44
CA ALA A 55 -2.33 -8.46 -4.65
C ALA A 55 -0.94 -8.72 -5.26
N GLU A 56 -0.73 -8.34 -6.52
CA GLU A 56 0.48 -8.55 -7.31
C GLU A 56 1.27 -7.25 -7.53
N TYR A 57 0.78 -6.10 -7.05
CA TYR A 57 1.44 -4.79 -7.22
C TYR A 57 2.88 -4.76 -6.69
N PHE A 58 3.18 -5.58 -5.69
CA PHE A 58 4.49 -5.63 -5.04
C PHE A 58 5.26 -6.93 -5.34
N ALA A 59 4.79 -7.75 -6.28
CA ALA A 59 5.37 -9.07 -6.56
C ALA A 59 6.86 -9.01 -6.91
N ALA A 60 7.35 -7.91 -7.51
CA ALA A 60 8.76 -7.74 -7.80
C ALA A 60 9.63 -7.80 -6.52
N PHE A 61 9.19 -7.16 -5.44
CA PHE A 61 9.91 -7.14 -4.17
C PHE A 61 9.93 -8.51 -3.49
N ASP A 62 8.88 -9.31 -3.67
CA ASP A 62 8.82 -10.70 -3.17
C ASP A 62 9.91 -11.59 -3.80
N HIS A 63 10.45 -11.22 -4.96
CA HIS A 63 11.47 -11.97 -5.68
C HIS A 63 12.88 -11.37 -5.57
N THR A 64 13.03 -10.21 -4.93
CA THR A 64 14.32 -9.50 -4.87
C THR A 64 14.57 -8.97 -3.45
N PRO A 65 14.64 -9.82 -2.41
CA PRO A 65 14.92 -9.37 -1.04
C PRO A 65 16.23 -8.58 -0.98
N VAL A 66 16.31 -7.62 -0.06
CA VAL A 66 17.51 -6.81 0.16
C VAL A 66 18.31 -7.41 1.31
N ASP A 67 19.28 -8.24 0.91
CA ASP A 67 20.33 -8.86 1.72
C ASP A 67 21.71 -8.51 1.14
#